data_AF-A0A956MBJ0-F1
#
_entry.id   AF-A0A956MBJ0-F1
#
_cell.length_a   1.000
_cell.length_b   1.000
_cell.length_c   1.000
_cell.angle_alpha   90.00
_cell.angle_beta   90.00
_cell.angle_gamma   90.00
#
_symmetry.space_group_name_H-M   'P 1'
#
loop_
_entity.id
_entity.type
_entity.pdbx_description
1 polymer ?
#
loop_
_entity_poly.entity_id
_entity_poly.type
_entity_poly.pdbx_seq_one_letter_code
_entity_poly.pdbx_strand_id
1 'polypeptide(L)'
;MKLELSEDNMQAFLIFQDEDLANPIDKAAIVKLLHEMDITEFNLNEGWQDAYEKFQQKVLEENQYLIAEGTPVIAGKDGWLEYFFETDVRHNLESDEHGQVDFHNLHFVQNVKKGDRLVELHAPTEGTPGKDLFANVVEVEEVKPASLPNCQNAEVSSENPNIIIAKIDGHVRLARSKEIVVEDVVKISGDIDFDTGDIKAIGSVIISGDVKSGFKVEAQGSITIKGCVEDATIISSADVIIKNGFIGHGKGVVHAGGDVITKHVSNQQIVADGKILVNGEIIQGHLLAGESIEAKGHAGNIIGGIIQAGTSVTAHCIGNTTNMRTDVTIGSNTQ
;
A
#
# COMPACT_ATOMS: atom_id res chain seq x y z
N MET A 1 -22.55 -25.65 53.01
CA MET A 1 -22.11 -24.83 51.87
C MET A 1 -20.61 -24.73 51.89
N LYS A 2 -19.98 -24.83 50.71
CA LYS A 2 -18.53 -24.71 50.57
C LYS A 2 -18.22 -23.52 49.65
N LEU A 3 -17.17 -22.77 49.98
CA LEU A 3 -16.64 -21.74 49.10
C LEU A 3 -15.43 -22.31 48.35
N GLU A 4 -15.40 -22.11 47.05
CA GLU A 4 -14.28 -22.46 46.18
C GLU A 4 -13.80 -21.20 45.48
N LEU A 5 -12.48 -21.01 45.44
CA LEU A 5 -11.86 -19.87 44.76
C LEU A 5 -11.34 -20.32 43.40
N SER A 6 -11.34 -19.42 42.42
CA SER A 6 -10.61 -19.63 41.18
C SER A 6 -9.10 -19.76 41.45
N GLU A 7 -8.37 -20.41 40.54
CA GLU A 7 -6.91 -20.62 40.69
C GLU A 7 -6.12 -19.30 40.80
N ASP A 8 -6.65 -18.22 40.24
CA ASP A 8 -6.09 -16.87 40.25
C ASP A 8 -6.62 -16.00 41.41
N ASN A 9 -7.45 -16.55 42.30
CA ASN A 9 -8.13 -15.86 43.41
C ASN A 9 -8.98 -14.63 43.02
N MET A 10 -9.31 -14.48 41.73
CA MET A 10 -10.13 -13.37 41.23
C MET A 10 -11.62 -13.57 41.46
N GLN A 11 -12.06 -14.82 41.62
CA GLN A 11 -13.47 -15.19 41.71
C GLN A 11 -13.70 -16.15 42.88
N ALA A 12 -14.80 -15.94 43.59
CA ALA A 12 -15.28 -16.84 44.63
C ALA A 12 -16.61 -17.44 44.22
N PHE A 13 -16.70 -18.76 44.31
CA PHE A 13 -17.87 -19.55 43.98
C PHE A 13 -18.45 -20.20 45.24
N LEU A 14 -19.77 -20.11 45.37
CA LEU A 14 -20.54 -20.82 46.38
C LEU A 14 -21.03 -22.15 45.81
N ILE A 15 -20.77 -23.22 46.55
CA ILE A 15 -21.17 -24.59 46.20
C ILE A 15 -22.21 -25.05 47.18
N PHE A 16 -23.39 -25.33 46.64
CA PHE A 16 -24.50 -25.86 47.42
C PHE A 16 -24.39 -27.38 47.58
N GLN A 17 -24.66 -27.86 48.79
CA GLN A 17 -24.74 -29.29 49.11
C GLN A 17 -26.17 -29.61 49.58
N ASP A 18 -26.63 -30.85 49.41
CA ASP A 18 -28.01 -31.26 49.73
C ASP A 18 -28.42 -30.93 51.18
N GLU A 19 -27.46 -30.88 52.10
CA GLU A 19 -27.67 -30.53 53.51
C GLU A 19 -28.00 -29.03 53.72
N ASP A 20 -27.68 -28.17 52.75
CA ASP A 20 -27.92 -26.72 52.79
C ASP A 20 -29.38 -26.33 52.49
N LEU A 21 -30.20 -27.27 52.01
CA LEU A 21 -31.63 -27.08 51.77
C LEU A 21 -32.43 -26.73 53.04
N ALA A 22 -31.89 -27.07 54.22
CA ALA A 22 -32.56 -26.87 55.50
C ALA A 22 -32.33 -25.47 56.12
N ASN A 23 -31.37 -24.69 55.62
CA ASN A 23 -30.97 -23.40 56.22
C ASN A 23 -31.10 -22.25 55.22
N PRO A 24 -31.85 -21.17 55.55
CA PRO A 24 -31.94 -19.98 54.69
C PRO A 24 -30.59 -19.26 54.60
N ILE A 25 -30.15 -18.98 53.38
CA ILE A 25 -28.92 -18.22 53.13
C ILE A 25 -29.27 -16.74 53.04
N ASP A 26 -28.57 -15.91 53.81
CA ASP A 26 -28.68 -14.46 53.75
C ASP A 26 -27.34 -13.81 53.36
N LYS A 27 -27.41 -12.54 52.93
CA LYS A 27 -26.24 -11.75 52.53
C LYS A 27 -25.20 -11.69 53.66
N ALA A 28 -25.66 -11.66 54.91
CA ALA A 28 -24.80 -11.58 56.09
C ALA A 28 -23.98 -12.86 56.31
N ALA A 29 -24.57 -14.05 56.09
CA ALA A 29 -23.86 -15.33 56.16
C ALA A 29 -22.79 -15.46 55.07
N ILE A 30 -23.09 -15.01 53.85
CA ILE A 30 -22.10 -15.02 52.74
C ILE A 30 -20.93 -14.08 53.04
N VAL A 31 -21.22 -12.85 53.47
CA VAL A 31 -20.18 -11.88 53.87
C VAL A 31 -19.35 -12.41 55.04
N LYS A 32 -19.97 -13.07 56.02
CA LYS A 32 -19.26 -13.68 57.14
C LYS A 32 -18.31 -14.78 56.68
N LEU A 33 -18.73 -15.65 55.75
CA LEU A 33 -17.88 -16.70 55.18
C LEU A 33 -16.70 -16.11 54.39
N LEU A 34 -16.92 -15.04 53.61
CA LEU A 34 -15.84 -14.34 52.91
C LEU A 34 -14.83 -13.74 53.91
N HIS A 35 -15.31 -13.11 54.98
CA HIS A 35 -14.43 -12.57 56.04
C HIS A 35 -13.69 -13.65 56.83
N GLU A 36 -14.29 -14.82 57.08
CA GLU A 36 -13.63 -15.97 57.71
C GLU A 36 -12.47 -16.51 56.86
N MET A 37 -12.46 -16.19 55.56
CA MET A 37 -11.37 -16.50 54.62
C MET A 37 -10.46 -15.29 54.36
N ASP A 38 -10.49 -14.23 55.17
CA ASP A 38 -9.70 -12.99 55.00
C ASP A 38 -9.98 -12.19 53.71
N ILE A 39 -11.10 -12.44 53.02
CA ILE A 39 -11.53 -11.70 51.82
C ILE A 39 -12.21 -10.40 52.27
N THR A 40 -11.60 -9.26 52.00
CA THR A 40 -12.02 -7.96 52.58
C THR A 40 -12.34 -6.89 51.53
N GLU A 41 -11.78 -6.97 50.32
CA GLU A 41 -12.08 -6.09 49.18
C GLU A 41 -12.71 -6.92 48.06
N PHE A 42 -14.04 -6.89 47.95
CA PHE A 42 -14.77 -7.66 46.94
C PHE A 42 -16.01 -6.93 46.43
N ASN A 43 -16.34 -7.17 45.16
CA ASN A 43 -17.64 -6.82 44.60
C ASN A 43 -18.58 -8.03 44.75
N LEU A 44 -19.59 -7.91 45.62
CA LEU A 44 -20.55 -8.99 45.81
C LEU A 44 -21.48 -9.07 44.58
N ASN A 45 -21.52 -10.22 43.93
CA ASN A 45 -22.47 -10.48 42.85
C ASN A 45 -23.84 -10.78 43.47
N GLU A 46 -24.90 -10.07 43.09
CA GLU A 46 -26.25 -10.27 43.67
C GLU A 46 -26.99 -11.50 43.11
N GLY A 47 -26.40 -12.20 42.13
CA GLY A 47 -26.97 -13.39 41.49
C GLY A 47 -27.15 -14.63 42.40
N TRP A 48 -26.59 -14.62 43.62
CA TRP A 48 -26.69 -15.76 44.55
C TRP A 48 -28.12 -16.03 45.04
N GLN A 49 -29.01 -15.03 45.02
CA GLN A 49 -30.41 -15.20 45.45
C GLN A 49 -31.20 -16.08 44.48
N ASP A 50 -31.08 -15.79 43.18
CA ASP A 50 -31.71 -16.56 42.10
C ASP A 50 -31.13 -17.99 42.04
N ALA A 51 -29.82 -18.11 42.24
CA ALA A 51 -29.12 -19.39 42.37
C ALA A 51 -29.66 -20.25 43.53
N TYR A 52 -29.84 -19.63 44.70
CA TYR A 52 -30.35 -20.32 45.88
C TYR A 52 -31.83 -20.72 45.72
N GLU A 53 -32.66 -19.90 45.08
CA GLU A 53 -34.05 -20.23 44.78
C GLU A 53 -34.15 -21.43 43.83
N LYS A 54 -33.35 -21.46 42.76
CA LYS A 54 -33.25 -22.60 41.83
C LYS A 54 -32.73 -23.87 42.52
N PHE A 55 -31.83 -23.72 43.51
CA PHE A 55 -31.33 -24.84 44.32
C PHE A 55 -32.44 -25.48 45.14
N GLN A 56 -33.25 -24.66 45.82
CA GLN A 56 -34.40 -25.14 46.57
C GLN A 56 -35.43 -25.88 45.72
N GLN A 57 -35.59 -25.47 44.46
CA GLN A 57 -36.51 -26.10 43.51
C GLN A 57 -35.95 -27.41 42.91
N LYS A 58 -34.70 -27.79 43.21
CA LYS A 58 -33.97 -28.93 42.60
C LYS A 58 -33.87 -28.85 41.06
N VAL A 59 -33.88 -27.64 40.50
CA VAL A 59 -33.82 -27.38 39.05
C VAL A 59 -32.39 -27.03 38.62
N LEU A 60 -31.42 -27.18 39.51
CA LEU A 60 -30.09 -26.65 39.33
C LEU A 60 -29.21 -27.58 38.47
N GLU A 61 -28.71 -27.08 37.35
CA GLU A 61 -27.85 -27.85 36.42
C GLU A 61 -26.34 -27.72 36.76
N GLU A 62 -25.92 -26.64 37.43
CA GLU A 62 -24.52 -26.34 37.76
C GLU A 62 -24.32 -26.08 39.26
N ASN A 63 -23.45 -26.82 39.95
CA ASN A 63 -23.29 -26.76 41.41
C ASN A 63 -22.42 -25.60 41.94
N GLN A 64 -22.01 -24.63 41.12
CA GLN A 64 -21.09 -23.56 41.51
C GLN A 64 -21.64 -22.19 41.09
N TYR A 65 -21.68 -21.23 42.01
CA TYR A 65 -22.20 -19.88 41.74
C TYR A 65 -21.24 -18.79 42.16
N LEU A 66 -20.93 -17.91 41.21
CA LEU A 66 -20.09 -16.75 41.47
C LEU A 66 -20.76 -15.79 42.47
N ILE A 67 -20.12 -15.55 43.61
CA ILE A 67 -20.64 -14.71 44.71
C ILE A 67 -19.81 -13.45 44.97
N ALA A 68 -18.54 -13.46 44.60
CA ALA A 68 -17.66 -12.30 44.74
C ALA A 68 -16.59 -12.29 43.65
N GLU A 69 -16.27 -11.09 43.18
CA GLU A 69 -15.20 -10.84 42.22
C GLU A 69 -14.24 -9.77 42.74
N GLY A 70 -12.96 -9.97 42.44
CA GLY A 70 -11.92 -8.94 42.58
C GLY A 70 -12.14 -7.80 41.58
N THR A 71 -11.24 -6.81 41.61
CA THR A 71 -11.21 -5.76 40.59
C THR A 71 -10.42 -6.25 39.39
N PRO A 72 -11.03 -6.41 38.20
CA PRO A 72 -10.36 -6.98 37.04
C PRO A 72 -9.22 -6.08 36.56
N VAL A 73 -8.16 -6.70 36.05
CA VAL A 73 -7.09 -6.02 35.33
C VAL A 73 -7.63 -5.43 34.03
N ILE A 74 -7.28 -4.18 33.74
CA ILE A 74 -7.49 -3.58 32.42
C ILE A 74 -6.18 -3.67 31.65
N ALA A 75 -6.15 -4.50 30.61
CA ALA A 75 -4.96 -4.66 29.78
C ALA A 75 -4.58 -3.34 29.09
N GLY A 76 -3.28 -3.04 29.09
CA GLY A 76 -2.72 -1.95 28.30
C GLY A 76 -2.71 -2.28 26.79
N LYS A 77 -2.35 -1.29 25.98
CA LYS A 77 -2.13 -1.45 24.54
C LYS A 77 -0.72 -1.03 24.19
N ASP A 78 0.00 -1.90 23.48
CA ASP A 78 1.32 -1.58 22.93
C ASP A 78 1.25 -0.36 22.00
N GLY A 79 2.37 0.37 21.92
CA GLY A 79 2.54 1.41 20.92
C GLY A 79 2.59 0.78 19.53
N TRP A 80 2.11 1.50 18.52
CA TRP A 80 2.05 0.99 17.16
C TRP A 80 2.29 2.09 16.13
N LEU A 81 2.58 1.68 14.90
CA LEU A 81 2.84 2.57 13.77
C LEU A 81 1.66 2.50 12.81
N GLU A 82 1.07 3.64 12.51
CA GLU A 82 0.08 3.80 11.47
C GLU A 82 0.77 4.24 10.17
N TYR A 83 0.62 3.44 9.11
CA TYR A 83 1.16 3.76 7.79
C TYR A 83 0.06 4.37 6.92
N PHE A 84 0.36 5.51 6.31
CA PHE A 84 -0.53 6.20 5.37
C PHE A 84 -0.28 5.78 3.92
N PHE A 85 0.35 4.62 3.73
CA PHE A 85 0.61 3.98 2.44
C PHE A 85 0.58 2.45 2.63
N GLU A 86 0.26 1.73 1.57
CA GLU A 86 0.22 0.26 1.57
C GLU A 86 1.62 -0.32 1.77
N THR A 87 1.74 -1.21 2.75
CA THR A 87 3.02 -1.81 3.15
C THR A 87 3.20 -3.21 2.57
N ASP A 88 2.11 -3.90 2.23
CA ASP A 88 2.12 -5.19 1.53
C ASP A 88 1.66 -4.98 0.08
N VAL A 89 2.62 -4.78 -0.82
CA VAL A 89 2.36 -4.54 -2.26
C VAL A 89 1.91 -5.82 -3.00
N ARG A 90 1.37 -6.81 -2.28
CA ARG A 90 0.78 -8.01 -2.88
C ARG A 90 -0.58 -7.64 -3.44
N HIS A 91 -0.59 -7.31 -4.74
CA HIS A 91 -1.69 -7.37 -5.70
C HIS A 91 -3.07 -7.60 -5.09
N ASN A 92 -3.67 -6.53 -4.54
CA ASN A 92 -5.13 -6.52 -4.35
C ASN A 92 -5.76 -6.30 -5.72
N LEU A 93 -6.02 -7.40 -6.42
CA LEU A 93 -6.91 -7.41 -7.57
C LEU A 93 -8.32 -7.17 -7.04
N GLU A 94 -8.75 -5.91 -7.02
CA GLU A 94 -10.14 -5.59 -6.72
C GLU A 94 -11.01 -6.01 -7.92
N SER A 95 -12.03 -6.82 -7.64
CA SER A 95 -13.04 -7.17 -8.62
C SER A 95 -14.20 -6.18 -8.50
N ASP A 96 -14.72 -5.71 -9.62
CA ASP A 96 -15.88 -4.84 -9.65
C ASP A 96 -17.16 -5.58 -9.18
N GLU A 97 -18.29 -4.86 -9.10
CA GLU A 97 -19.60 -5.40 -8.71
C GLU A 97 -20.08 -6.56 -9.64
N HIS A 98 -19.42 -6.78 -10.77
CA HIS A 98 -19.69 -7.83 -11.75
C HIS A 98 -18.62 -8.94 -11.78
N GLY A 99 -17.62 -8.88 -10.89
CA GLY A 99 -16.54 -9.86 -10.81
C GLY A 99 -15.47 -9.71 -11.90
N GLN A 100 -15.44 -8.60 -12.65
CA GLN A 100 -14.34 -8.29 -13.57
C GLN A 100 -13.19 -7.63 -12.81
N VAL A 101 -11.98 -8.06 -13.14
CA VAL A 101 -10.74 -7.56 -12.53
C VAL A 101 -10.14 -6.51 -13.45
N ASP A 102 -9.92 -5.31 -12.92
CA ASP A 102 -9.22 -4.24 -13.65
C ASP A 102 -7.70 -4.43 -13.51
N PHE A 103 -7.09 -5.04 -14.52
CA PHE A 103 -5.65 -5.24 -14.58
C PHE A 103 -4.86 -3.97 -14.92
N HIS A 104 -5.52 -2.84 -15.24
CA HIS A 104 -4.83 -1.57 -15.46
C HIS A 104 -4.53 -0.84 -14.16
N ASN A 105 -5.38 -0.95 -13.13
CA ASN A 105 -5.20 -0.20 -11.89
C ASN A 105 -4.76 -1.09 -10.72
N LEU A 106 -3.50 -1.55 -10.77
CA LEU A 106 -2.91 -2.41 -9.72
C LEU A 106 -2.23 -1.63 -8.59
N HIS A 107 -2.34 -0.30 -8.56
CA HIS A 107 -1.76 0.58 -7.55
C HIS A 107 -0.26 0.32 -7.26
N PHE A 108 0.50 -0.13 -8.28
CA PHE A 108 1.90 -0.52 -8.16
C PHE A 108 2.81 0.63 -7.67
N VAL A 109 2.42 1.88 -7.97
CA VAL A 109 3.15 3.10 -7.57
C VAL A 109 2.31 3.94 -6.62
N GLN A 110 2.83 4.14 -5.41
CA GLN A 110 2.20 4.97 -4.38
C GLN A 110 2.85 6.34 -4.34
N ASN A 111 2.24 7.30 -5.04
CA ASN A 111 2.78 8.65 -5.18
C ASN A 111 2.58 9.48 -3.90
N VAL A 112 3.62 10.22 -3.51
CA VAL A 112 3.60 11.16 -2.38
C VAL A 112 4.22 12.49 -2.78
N LYS A 113 3.73 13.58 -2.19
CA LYS A 113 4.30 14.92 -2.31
C LYS A 113 5.08 15.28 -1.06
N LYS A 114 6.03 16.20 -1.21
CA LYS A 114 6.75 16.79 -0.09
C LYS A 114 5.76 17.35 0.94
N GLY A 115 5.95 16.93 2.20
CA GLY A 115 5.09 17.29 3.32
C GLY A 115 3.98 16.29 3.61
N ASP A 116 3.70 15.33 2.72
CA ASP A 116 2.71 14.30 2.97
C ASP A 116 3.13 13.43 4.16
N ARG A 117 2.16 13.10 5.01
CA ARG A 117 2.34 12.22 6.16
C ARG A 117 2.51 10.78 5.67
N LEU A 118 3.57 10.12 6.11
CA LEU A 118 3.89 8.74 5.72
C LEU A 118 3.59 7.75 6.85
N VAL A 119 3.99 8.11 8.08
CA VAL A 119 3.80 7.28 9.28
C VAL A 119 3.49 8.15 10.49
N GLU A 120 2.61 7.65 11.36
CA GLU A 120 2.35 8.20 12.70
C GLU A 120 2.64 7.14 13.77
N LEU A 121 3.38 7.54 14.80
CA LEU A 121 3.64 6.74 15.99
C LEU A 121 2.58 7.01 17.05
N HIS A 122 1.86 5.95 17.42
CA HIS A 122 0.91 5.95 18.52
C HIS A 122 1.58 5.41 19.79
N ALA A 123 1.54 6.20 20.86
CA ALA A 123 2.13 5.84 22.15
C ALA A 123 1.37 4.67 22.81
N PRO A 124 2.06 3.84 23.60
CA PRO A 124 1.39 2.79 24.37
C PRO A 124 0.40 3.39 25.38
N THR A 125 -0.66 2.65 25.66
CA THR A 125 -1.63 2.99 26.71
C THR A 125 -1.45 2.04 27.88
N GLU A 126 -1.00 2.56 29.02
CA GLU A 126 -0.79 1.76 30.23
C GLU A 126 -2.07 1.04 30.67
N GLY A 127 -1.91 -0.19 31.13
CA GLY A 127 -2.98 -0.93 31.78
C GLY A 127 -3.24 -0.44 33.19
N THR A 128 -4.37 -0.85 33.76
CA THR A 128 -4.69 -0.58 35.18
C THR A 128 -4.59 -1.88 35.97
N PRO A 129 -3.69 -1.97 36.97
CA PRO A 129 -3.59 -3.12 37.85
C PRO A 129 -4.92 -3.44 38.51
N GLY A 130 -5.22 -4.74 38.58
CA GLY A 130 -6.38 -5.25 39.29
C GLY A 130 -6.06 -5.54 40.75
N LYS A 131 -7.06 -6.05 41.46
CA LYS A 131 -6.90 -6.60 42.80
C LYS A 131 -7.67 -7.91 42.91
N ASP A 132 -7.04 -8.94 43.45
CA ASP A 132 -7.73 -10.19 43.77
C ASP A 132 -8.65 -10.01 45.00
N LEU A 133 -9.37 -11.07 45.39
CA LEU A 133 -10.28 -11.03 46.53
C LEU A 133 -9.57 -10.82 47.89
N PHE A 134 -8.24 -10.99 47.95
CA PHE A 134 -7.42 -10.78 49.14
C PHE A 134 -6.74 -9.41 49.16
N ALA A 135 -7.13 -8.51 48.24
CA ALA A 135 -6.51 -7.21 48.03
C ALA A 135 -5.03 -7.26 47.59
N ASN A 136 -4.54 -8.41 47.10
CA ASN A 136 -3.26 -8.48 46.43
C ASN A 136 -3.36 -7.83 45.06
N VAL A 137 -2.34 -7.06 44.68
CA VAL A 137 -2.28 -6.41 43.37
C VAL A 137 -2.04 -7.48 42.31
N VAL A 138 -2.93 -7.53 41.32
CA VAL A 138 -2.73 -8.33 40.11
C VAL A 138 -2.06 -7.42 39.08
N GLU A 139 -0.78 -7.68 38.81
CA GLU A 139 0.02 -6.89 37.87
C GLU A 139 -0.53 -7.01 36.44
N VAL A 140 -0.37 -5.93 35.67
CA VAL A 140 -0.67 -5.93 34.23
C VAL A 140 0.63 -6.15 33.47
N GLU A 141 0.55 -6.83 32.33
CA GLU A 141 1.68 -6.92 31.42
C GLU A 141 2.20 -5.51 31.04
N GLU A 142 3.52 -5.34 31.09
CA GLU A 142 4.17 -4.11 30.65
C GLU A 142 3.93 -3.90 29.16
N VAL A 143 3.41 -2.72 28.81
CA VAL A 143 3.22 -2.33 27.41
C VAL A 143 4.54 -2.02 26.73
N LYS A 144 4.65 -2.38 25.46
CA LYS A 144 5.87 -2.15 24.67
C LYS A 144 5.78 -0.82 23.92
N PRO A 145 6.79 0.05 24.03
CA PRO A 145 6.86 1.26 23.21
C PRO A 145 7.21 0.88 21.76
N ALA A 146 6.55 1.54 20.81
CA ALA A 146 6.99 1.56 19.43
C ALA A 146 7.94 2.73 19.19
N SER A 147 8.81 2.59 18.19
CA SER A 147 9.71 3.66 17.74
C SER A 147 9.50 3.93 16.25
N LEU A 148 9.73 5.18 15.86
CA LEU A 148 9.72 5.55 14.45
C LEU A 148 10.82 4.78 13.69
N PRO A 149 10.51 4.24 12.51
CA PRO A 149 11.50 3.57 11.68
C PRO A 149 12.50 4.57 11.12
N ASN A 150 13.65 4.07 10.68
CA ASN A 150 14.55 4.87 9.85
C ASN A 150 13.85 5.26 8.55
N CYS A 151 14.32 6.35 7.94
CA CYS A 151 13.79 6.79 6.66
C CYS A 151 14.84 7.44 5.76
N GLN A 152 14.61 7.31 4.44
CA GLN A 152 15.41 7.92 3.39
C GLN A 152 14.50 8.82 2.54
N ASN A 153 14.95 10.06 2.30
CA ASN A 153 14.17 11.11 1.63
C ASN A 153 12.79 11.38 2.28
N ALA A 154 12.69 11.08 3.56
CA ALA A 154 11.64 11.49 4.46
C ALA A 154 12.30 12.02 5.75
N GLU A 155 11.52 12.69 6.59
CA GLU A 155 12.02 13.27 7.82
C GLU A 155 10.94 13.31 8.90
N VAL A 156 11.36 13.39 10.16
CA VAL A 156 10.43 13.61 11.28
C VAL A 156 9.86 15.02 11.15
N SER A 157 8.54 15.15 11.30
CA SER A 157 7.86 16.43 11.23
C SER A 157 8.36 17.37 12.31
N SER A 158 8.66 18.61 11.92
CA SER A 158 9.03 19.67 12.86
C SER A 158 7.88 20.09 13.80
N GLU A 159 6.63 19.81 13.42
CA GLU A 159 5.44 20.14 14.22
C GLU A 159 5.05 19.01 15.18
N ASN A 160 5.35 17.76 14.83
CA ASN A 160 5.03 16.59 15.65
C ASN A 160 6.14 15.54 15.55
N PRO A 161 6.89 15.27 16.65
CA PRO A 161 7.99 14.31 16.64
C PRO A 161 7.56 12.85 16.45
N ASN A 162 6.26 12.56 16.50
CA ASN A 162 5.69 11.23 16.26
C ASN A 162 5.32 10.98 14.80
N ILE A 163 5.52 11.94 13.90
CA ILE A 163 5.11 11.82 12.49
C ILE A 163 6.34 11.86 11.59
N ILE A 164 6.40 10.95 10.61
CA ILE A 164 7.33 11.05 9.47
C ILE A 164 6.59 11.61 8.26
N ILE A 165 7.18 12.61 7.61
CA ILE A 165 6.68 13.25 6.40
C ILE A 165 7.66 13.07 5.24
N ALA A 166 7.15 13.09 4.00
CA ALA A 166 7.98 13.04 2.80
C ALA A 166 8.81 14.33 2.64
N LYS A 167 10.10 14.18 2.32
CA LYS A 167 11.00 15.32 2.11
C LYS A 167 11.03 15.81 0.65
N ILE A 168 10.69 14.93 -0.27
CA ILE A 168 10.64 15.15 -1.72
C ILE A 168 9.34 14.61 -2.31
N ASP A 169 9.00 15.05 -3.51
CA ASP A 169 7.97 14.41 -4.33
C ASP A 169 8.52 13.10 -4.90
N GLY A 170 7.69 12.07 -4.97
CA GLY A 170 8.12 10.78 -5.51
C GLY A 170 7.14 9.66 -5.23
N HIS A 171 7.67 8.45 -5.06
CA HIS A 171 6.90 7.29 -4.63
C HIS A 171 7.44 6.74 -3.32
N VAL A 172 6.54 6.30 -2.44
CA VAL A 172 6.88 5.73 -1.14
C VAL A 172 6.87 4.20 -1.20
N ARG A 173 7.80 3.56 -0.49
CA ARG A 173 7.81 2.13 -0.26
C ARG A 173 8.42 1.79 1.10
N LEU A 174 8.00 0.65 1.66
CA LEU A 174 8.65 0.05 2.81
C LEU A 174 9.77 -0.89 2.33
N ALA A 175 11.01 -0.59 2.68
CA ALA A 175 12.14 -1.48 2.37
C ALA A 175 12.07 -2.76 3.22
N ARG A 176 12.75 -3.82 2.76
CA ARG A 176 12.87 -5.09 3.53
C ARG A 176 13.51 -4.89 4.91
N SER A 177 14.32 -3.84 5.08
CA SER A 177 14.90 -3.40 6.35
C SER A 177 13.90 -2.71 7.29
N LYS A 178 12.62 -2.59 6.90
CA LYS A 178 11.57 -1.79 7.54
C LYS A 178 11.81 -0.27 7.51
N GLU A 179 12.72 0.18 6.66
CA GLU A 179 12.98 1.59 6.41
C GLU A 179 11.95 2.17 5.44
N ILE A 180 11.45 3.38 5.73
CA ILE A 180 10.58 4.12 4.81
C ILE A 180 11.45 4.81 3.78
N VAL A 181 11.23 4.53 2.50
CA VAL A 181 12.02 5.13 1.41
C VAL A 181 11.10 5.88 0.48
N VAL A 182 11.43 7.15 0.22
CA VAL A 182 10.84 7.94 -0.86
C VAL A 182 11.86 8.08 -1.99
N GLU A 183 11.45 7.72 -3.21
CA GLU A 183 12.32 7.77 -4.40
C GLU A 183 11.65 8.59 -5.50
N ASP A 184 12.43 9.45 -6.15
CA ASP A 184 12.04 10.25 -7.32
C ASP A 184 12.13 9.47 -8.64
N VAL A 185 12.62 8.23 -8.61
CA VAL A 185 12.72 7.32 -9.75
C VAL A 185 12.09 5.98 -9.42
N VAL A 186 10.98 5.65 -10.09
CA VAL A 186 10.34 4.33 -10.04
C VAL A 186 11.15 3.35 -10.88
N LYS A 187 11.54 2.21 -10.31
CA LYS A 187 12.28 1.16 -11.01
C LYS A 187 11.45 -0.11 -11.09
N ILE A 188 11.13 -0.51 -12.31
CA ILE A 188 10.37 -1.73 -12.61
C ILE A 188 11.32 -2.72 -13.26
N SER A 189 11.51 -3.87 -12.63
CA SER A 189 12.47 -4.89 -13.08
C SER A 189 11.95 -5.75 -14.23
N GLY A 190 10.63 -5.85 -14.40
CA GLY A 190 9.97 -6.68 -15.41
C GLY A 190 9.30 -5.86 -16.51
N ASP A 191 8.34 -6.53 -17.17
CA ASP A 191 7.49 -5.97 -18.20
C ASP A 191 6.31 -5.20 -17.58
N ILE A 192 5.72 -4.29 -18.34
CA ILE A 192 4.42 -3.71 -18.06
C ILE A 192 3.37 -4.53 -18.80
N ASP A 193 2.62 -5.32 -18.03
CA ASP A 193 1.64 -6.29 -18.49
C ASP A 193 0.50 -6.44 -17.45
N PHE A 194 -0.30 -7.50 -17.55
CA PHE A 194 -1.42 -7.76 -16.64
C PHE A 194 -1.01 -7.99 -15.18
N ASP A 195 0.26 -8.28 -14.90
CA ASP A 195 0.77 -8.42 -13.54
C ASP A 195 1.20 -7.07 -12.96
N THR A 196 1.48 -6.07 -13.80
CA THR A 196 1.98 -4.75 -13.36
C THR A 196 0.95 -3.64 -13.49
N GLY A 197 0.10 -3.70 -14.53
CA GLY A 197 -0.89 -2.70 -14.84
C GLY A 197 -0.30 -1.39 -15.37
N ASP A 198 -1.15 -0.38 -15.54
CA ASP A 198 -0.74 0.95 -15.94
C ASP A 198 0.09 1.61 -14.84
N ILE A 199 1.08 2.39 -15.26
CA ILE A 199 2.00 3.10 -14.36
C ILE A 199 1.71 4.59 -14.43
N LYS A 200 1.55 5.21 -13.25
CA LYS A 200 1.48 6.66 -13.11
C LYS A 200 2.42 7.14 -12.01
N ALA A 201 3.44 7.89 -12.39
CA ALA A 201 4.48 8.36 -11.48
C ALA A 201 4.60 9.89 -11.50
N ILE A 202 4.79 10.50 -10.32
CA ILE A 202 5.24 11.90 -10.23
C ILE A 202 6.72 12.00 -10.62
N GLY A 203 7.52 10.98 -10.31
CA GLY A 203 8.94 10.91 -10.63
C GLY A 203 9.25 10.45 -12.05
N SER A 204 10.52 10.14 -12.29
CA SER A 204 10.97 9.43 -13.50
C SER A 204 10.67 7.93 -13.39
N VAL A 205 10.58 7.24 -14.52
CA VAL A 205 10.30 5.79 -14.57
C VAL A 205 11.39 5.07 -15.35
N ILE A 206 11.92 3.99 -14.79
CA ILE A 206 12.85 3.08 -15.45
C ILE A 206 12.25 1.69 -15.49
N ILE A 207 11.93 1.21 -16.69
CA ILE A 207 11.40 -0.13 -16.96
C ILE A 207 12.53 -0.97 -17.56
N SER A 208 12.84 -2.10 -16.95
CA SER A 208 13.90 -3.00 -17.44
C SER A 208 13.41 -3.98 -18.50
N GLY A 209 12.11 -4.25 -18.56
CA GLY A 209 11.47 -5.08 -19.57
C GLY A 209 10.78 -4.27 -20.68
N ASP A 210 9.77 -4.90 -21.27
CA ASP A 210 8.93 -4.34 -22.34
C ASP A 210 7.68 -3.62 -21.78
N VAL A 211 7.03 -2.81 -22.61
CA VAL A 211 5.66 -2.34 -22.35
C VAL A 211 4.74 -3.01 -23.37
N LYS A 212 3.85 -3.88 -22.89
CA LYS A 212 2.96 -4.68 -23.75
C LYS A 212 1.79 -3.86 -24.28
N SER A 213 1.15 -4.39 -25.32
CA SER A 213 0.01 -3.76 -25.99
C SER A 213 -1.14 -3.44 -25.03
N GLY A 214 -1.68 -2.24 -25.18
CA GLY A 214 -2.83 -1.76 -24.41
C GLY A 214 -2.48 -1.09 -23.08
N PHE A 215 -1.25 -1.20 -22.58
CA PHE A 215 -0.85 -0.59 -21.32
C PHE A 215 -0.43 0.87 -21.47
N LYS A 216 -0.48 1.59 -20.34
CA LYS A 216 -0.13 3.00 -20.25
C LYS A 216 0.96 3.25 -19.21
N VAL A 217 1.91 4.11 -19.56
CA VAL A 217 2.95 4.61 -18.64
C VAL A 217 2.95 6.14 -18.69
N GLU A 218 2.61 6.78 -17.58
CA GLU A 218 2.63 8.24 -17.39
C GLU A 218 3.68 8.65 -16.35
N ALA A 219 4.50 9.65 -16.66
CA ALA A 219 5.46 10.23 -15.74
C ALA A 219 5.56 11.76 -15.90
N GLN A 220 5.78 12.49 -14.80
CA GLN A 220 6.19 13.90 -14.91
C GLN A 220 7.71 14.03 -15.14
N GLY A 221 8.50 13.05 -14.67
CA GLY A 221 9.91 12.90 -15.03
C GLY A 221 10.10 12.14 -16.34
N SER A 222 11.36 11.81 -16.65
CA SER A 222 11.70 11.07 -17.87
C SER A 222 11.32 9.59 -17.77
N ILE A 223 11.00 8.97 -18.91
CA ILE A 223 10.69 7.54 -19.00
C ILE A 223 11.82 6.84 -19.76
N THR A 224 12.42 5.81 -19.15
CA THR A 224 13.43 4.95 -19.80
C THR A 224 12.93 3.51 -19.82
N ILE A 225 12.75 2.96 -21.01
CA ILE A 225 12.33 1.58 -21.25
C ILE A 225 13.50 0.84 -21.90
N LYS A 226 14.03 -0.19 -21.23
CA LYS A 226 15.15 -1.00 -21.74
C LYS A 226 14.70 -2.05 -22.76
N GLY A 227 13.43 -2.41 -22.77
CA GLY A 227 12.83 -3.32 -23.74
C GLY A 227 12.24 -2.60 -24.96
N CYS A 228 11.28 -3.27 -25.57
CA CYS A 228 10.41 -2.77 -26.64
C CYS A 228 9.13 -2.15 -26.06
N VAL A 229 8.51 -1.28 -26.84
CA VAL A 229 7.14 -0.82 -26.62
C VAL A 229 6.29 -1.37 -27.74
N GLU A 230 5.20 -2.03 -27.40
CA GLU A 230 4.28 -2.67 -28.35
C GLU A 230 2.90 -2.04 -28.21
N ASP A 231 2.41 -1.29 -29.21
CA ASP A 231 1.02 -0.75 -29.22
C ASP A 231 0.53 -0.19 -27.84
N ALA A 232 1.40 0.55 -27.16
CA ALA A 232 1.17 1.07 -25.81
C ALA A 232 1.22 2.60 -25.78
N THR A 233 0.73 3.19 -24.70
CA THR A 233 0.69 4.65 -24.52
C THR A 233 1.75 5.10 -23.52
N ILE A 234 2.72 5.89 -23.97
CA ILE A 234 3.79 6.44 -23.12
C ILE A 234 3.66 7.96 -23.09
N ILE A 235 3.53 8.55 -21.90
CA ILE A 235 3.37 9.99 -21.71
C ILE A 235 4.39 10.48 -20.68
N SER A 236 5.28 11.37 -21.10
CA SER A 236 6.30 11.98 -20.25
C SER A 236 6.24 13.50 -20.38
N SER A 237 6.37 14.22 -19.26
CA SER A 237 6.58 15.68 -19.33
C SER A 237 8.04 16.07 -19.64
N ALA A 238 8.94 15.08 -19.68
CA ALA A 238 10.34 15.24 -20.03
C ALA A 238 10.69 14.27 -21.18
N ASP A 239 11.88 13.66 -21.14
CA ASP A 239 12.37 12.80 -22.22
C ASP A 239 11.76 11.38 -22.16
N VAL A 240 11.74 10.70 -23.31
CA VAL A 240 11.41 9.27 -23.43
C VAL A 240 12.52 8.53 -24.15
N ILE A 241 13.06 7.47 -23.53
CA ILE A 241 14.10 6.62 -24.11
C ILE A 241 13.58 5.19 -24.22
N ILE A 242 13.48 4.66 -25.44
CA ILE A 242 13.09 3.27 -25.71
C ILE A 242 14.27 2.54 -26.35
N LYS A 243 14.89 1.60 -25.64
CA LYS A 243 16.18 1.02 -26.08
C LYS A 243 16.06 0.08 -27.28
N ASN A 244 14.98 -0.69 -27.42
CA ASN A 244 14.89 -1.72 -28.46
C ASN A 244 13.95 -1.39 -29.62
N GLY A 245 12.95 -0.54 -29.42
CA GLY A 245 12.09 -0.03 -30.48
C GLY A 245 10.64 0.18 -30.05
N PHE A 246 9.91 0.90 -30.88
CA PHE A 246 8.47 1.12 -30.74
C PHE A 246 7.75 0.55 -31.96
N ILE A 247 7.04 -0.55 -31.77
CA ILE A 247 6.55 -1.41 -32.86
C ILE A 247 5.10 -1.83 -32.60
N GLY A 248 4.37 -2.23 -33.65
CA GLY A 248 3.04 -2.82 -33.50
C GLY A 248 2.12 -2.54 -34.69
N HIS A 249 0.83 -2.47 -34.41
CA HIS A 249 -0.25 -2.36 -35.39
C HIS A 249 -0.83 -0.94 -35.52
N GLY A 250 -0.17 0.09 -34.98
CA GLY A 250 -0.58 1.49 -35.14
C GLY A 250 -1.51 2.01 -34.06
N LYS A 251 -1.53 1.35 -32.89
CA LYS A 251 -2.34 1.76 -31.75
C LYS A 251 -1.55 2.44 -30.64
N GLY A 252 -0.23 2.36 -30.70
CA GLY A 252 0.65 2.97 -29.71
C GLY A 252 0.86 4.45 -29.98
N VAL A 253 1.03 5.20 -28.89
CA VAL A 253 1.40 6.62 -28.94
C VAL A 253 2.47 6.93 -27.90
N VAL A 254 3.50 7.65 -28.31
CA VAL A 254 4.48 8.27 -27.40
C VAL A 254 4.29 9.79 -27.43
N HIS A 255 4.09 10.40 -26.28
CA HIS A 255 4.11 11.85 -26.07
C HIS A 255 5.21 12.22 -25.08
N ALA A 256 6.14 13.08 -25.50
CA ALA A 256 7.23 13.57 -24.67
C ALA A 256 7.30 15.10 -24.70
N GLY A 257 7.34 15.73 -23.53
CA GLY A 257 7.63 17.18 -23.39
C GLY A 257 9.10 17.54 -23.67
N GLY A 258 9.98 16.53 -23.81
CA GLY A 258 11.37 16.68 -24.21
C GLY A 258 11.70 15.90 -25.48
N ASP A 259 12.84 15.22 -25.48
CA ASP A 259 13.32 14.42 -26.61
C ASP A 259 12.79 12.97 -26.55
N VAL A 260 12.63 12.36 -27.72
CA VAL A 260 12.37 10.92 -27.85
C VAL A 260 13.56 10.24 -28.51
N ILE A 261 14.14 9.24 -27.84
CA ILE A 261 15.23 8.41 -28.38
C ILE A 261 14.75 6.98 -28.47
N THR A 262 14.76 6.42 -29.68
CA THR A 262 14.41 5.01 -29.90
C THR A 262 15.32 4.34 -30.93
N LYS A 263 15.32 3.01 -30.99
CA LYS A 263 16.12 2.26 -31.96
C LYS A 263 15.39 2.05 -33.29
N HIS A 264 14.11 1.69 -33.24
CA HIS A 264 13.28 1.41 -34.41
C HIS A 264 11.87 1.94 -34.17
N VAL A 265 11.22 2.38 -35.24
CA VAL A 265 9.79 2.74 -35.21
C VAL A 265 9.09 2.02 -36.34
N SER A 266 8.04 1.26 -36.05
CA SER A 266 7.27 0.54 -37.07
C SER A 266 5.78 0.66 -36.82
N ASN A 267 5.10 1.40 -37.71
CA ASN A 267 3.66 1.62 -37.68
C ASN A 267 3.19 2.16 -36.32
N GLN A 268 3.78 3.28 -35.88
CA GLN A 268 3.50 3.91 -34.58
C GLN A 268 3.53 5.45 -34.65
N GLN A 269 2.95 6.10 -33.65
CA GLN A 269 2.92 7.55 -33.52
C GLN A 269 3.83 8.07 -32.40
N ILE A 270 4.70 9.03 -32.72
CA ILE A 270 5.56 9.71 -31.75
C ILE A 270 5.38 11.22 -31.89
N VAL A 271 5.12 11.88 -30.77
CA VAL A 271 5.09 13.34 -30.66
C VAL A 271 6.09 13.77 -29.60
N ALA A 272 7.01 14.65 -29.97
CA ALA A 272 8.02 15.20 -29.09
C ALA A 272 8.06 16.72 -29.23
N ASP A 273 8.05 17.45 -28.11
CA ASP A 273 8.24 18.90 -28.13
C ASP A 273 9.69 19.27 -28.53
N GLY A 274 10.64 18.37 -28.25
CA GLY A 274 12.04 18.48 -28.68
C GLY A 274 12.34 17.72 -29.97
N LYS A 275 13.35 16.86 -29.92
CA LYS A 275 13.88 16.08 -31.04
C LYS A 275 13.39 14.64 -30.99
N ILE A 276 13.30 14.01 -32.16
CA ILE A 276 13.12 12.56 -32.28
C ILE A 276 14.37 11.96 -32.91
N LEU A 277 15.12 11.18 -32.14
CA LEU A 277 16.29 10.43 -32.60
C LEU A 277 15.95 8.95 -32.72
N VAL A 278 16.01 8.42 -33.94
CA VAL A 278 15.84 7.00 -34.24
C VAL A 278 17.17 6.42 -34.69
N ASN A 279 17.75 5.52 -33.89
CA ASN A 279 19.02 4.84 -34.19
C ASN A 279 18.83 3.60 -35.09
N GLY A 280 18.00 3.73 -36.12
CA GLY A 280 17.63 2.67 -37.05
C GLY A 280 16.56 3.14 -38.04
N GLU A 281 15.71 2.22 -38.45
CA GLU A 281 14.66 2.46 -39.44
C GLU A 281 13.38 3.05 -38.83
N ILE A 282 12.75 3.95 -39.59
CA ILE A 282 11.38 4.40 -39.39
C ILE A 282 10.55 3.80 -40.53
N ILE A 283 9.59 2.93 -40.20
CA ILE A 283 8.72 2.25 -41.15
C ILE A 283 7.28 2.65 -40.85
N GLN A 284 6.59 3.26 -41.82
CA GLN A 284 5.19 3.68 -41.70
C GLN A 284 4.91 4.49 -40.41
N GLY A 285 5.85 5.34 -40.01
CA GLY A 285 5.78 6.09 -38.76
C GLY A 285 5.06 7.43 -38.92
N HIS A 286 4.34 7.84 -37.88
CA HIS A 286 3.75 9.19 -37.76
C HIS A 286 4.54 9.96 -36.69
N LEU A 287 5.55 10.72 -37.11
CA LEU A 287 6.47 11.40 -36.21
C LEU A 287 6.30 12.91 -36.33
N LEU A 288 6.05 13.57 -35.20
CA LEU A 288 5.97 15.01 -35.08
C LEU A 288 6.99 15.48 -34.02
N ALA A 289 7.99 16.25 -34.45
CA ALA A 289 8.99 16.85 -33.57
C ALA A 289 8.91 18.38 -33.63
N GLY A 290 8.94 19.04 -32.47
CA GLY A 290 9.05 20.49 -32.38
C GLY A 290 10.38 21.00 -32.96
N GLU A 291 11.46 20.23 -32.83
CA GLU A 291 12.77 20.56 -33.39
C GLU A 291 13.13 19.73 -34.63
N SER A 292 13.83 18.60 -34.47
CA SER A 292 14.36 17.81 -35.59
C SER A 292 14.02 16.33 -35.47
N ILE A 293 13.98 15.65 -36.62
CA ILE A 293 13.87 14.20 -36.69
C ILE A 293 15.14 13.65 -37.35
N GLU A 294 15.81 12.72 -36.68
CA GLU A 294 17.05 12.12 -37.15
C GLU A 294 16.96 10.59 -37.16
N ALA A 295 17.03 9.99 -38.34
CA ALA A 295 17.23 8.55 -38.52
C ALA A 295 18.72 8.28 -38.76
N LYS A 296 19.42 7.76 -37.75
CA LYS A 296 20.87 7.49 -37.75
C LYS A 296 21.16 5.99 -37.63
N GLY A 297 22.36 5.58 -38.02
CA GLY A 297 22.82 4.17 -37.95
C GLY A 297 22.91 3.49 -39.32
N HIS A 298 23.30 2.21 -39.33
CA HIS A 298 23.59 1.46 -40.57
C HIS A 298 22.38 1.33 -41.51
N ALA A 299 21.17 1.49 -40.98
CA ALA A 299 19.92 1.45 -41.71
C ALA A 299 19.05 2.69 -41.41
N GLY A 300 19.62 3.89 -41.26
CA GLY A 300 18.88 5.13 -40.94
C GLY A 300 17.90 5.58 -42.02
N ASN A 301 16.93 4.74 -42.40
CA ASN A 301 16.01 4.90 -43.50
C ASN A 301 14.63 5.33 -42.99
N ILE A 302 13.97 6.20 -43.75
CA ILE A 302 12.57 6.56 -43.55
C ILE A 302 11.76 5.93 -44.68
N ILE A 303 10.87 5.02 -44.34
CA ILE A 303 10.13 4.20 -45.28
C ILE A 303 8.62 4.33 -44.99
N GLY A 304 7.94 5.21 -45.73
CA GLY A 304 6.51 5.45 -45.57
C GLY A 304 6.13 6.22 -44.29
N GLY A 305 4.93 6.81 -44.31
CA GLY A 305 4.36 7.53 -43.17
C GLY A 305 4.47 9.06 -43.29
N ILE A 306 4.23 9.74 -42.18
CA ILE A 306 4.14 11.20 -42.08
C ILE A 306 5.21 11.67 -41.11
N ILE A 307 6.18 12.43 -41.61
CA ILE A 307 7.34 12.91 -40.84
C ILE A 307 7.32 14.43 -40.85
N GLN A 308 7.12 15.03 -39.68
CA GLN A 308 6.98 16.48 -39.52
C GLN A 308 7.97 16.98 -38.47
N ALA A 309 8.81 17.95 -38.86
CA ALA A 309 9.79 18.54 -37.96
C ALA A 309 9.82 20.06 -38.09
N GLY A 310 10.04 20.77 -36.98
CA GLY A 310 10.14 22.23 -37.01
C GLY A 310 11.36 22.77 -37.79
N THR A 311 12.49 22.05 -37.75
CA THR A 311 13.78 22.55 -38.25
C THR A 311 14.41 21.69 -39.35
N SER A 312 14.52 20.37 -39.15
CA SER A 312 15.17 19.49 -40.12
C SER A 312 14.74 18.03 -39.96
N VAL A 313 14.84 17.30 -41.08
CA VAL A 313 14.71 15.84 -41.12
C VAL A 313 15.98 15.28 -41.76
N THR A 314 16.71 14.44 -41.03
CA THR A 314 17.96 13.82 -41.50
C THR A 314 17.81 12.31 -41.52
N ALA A 315 18.14 11.68 -42.65
CA ALA A 315 18.13 10.23 -42.83
C ALA A 315 19.19 9.83 -43.86
N HIS A 316 19.61 8.56 -43.86
CA HIS A 316 20.45 8.00 -44.92
C HIS A 316 19.69 7.91 -46.25
N CYS A 317 18.44 7.45 -46.19
CA CYS A 317 17.54 7.38 -47.33
C CYS A 317 16.11 7.72 -46.89
N ILE A 318 15.38 8.45 -47.73
CA ILE A 318 13.95 8.74 -47.54
C ILE A 318 13.19 8.17 -48.73
N GLY A 319 12.24 7.27 -48.44
CA GLY A 319 11.51 6.49 -49.43
C GLY A 319 12.17 5.13 -49.71
N ASN A 320 11.43 4.28 -50.42
CA ASN A 320 11.93 3.00 -50.88
C ASN A 320 11.27 2.59 -52.22
N THR A 321 11.69 1.47 -52.78
CA THR A 321 11.14 0.92 -54.03
C THR A 321 9.77 0.23 -53.85
N THR A 322 9.24 0.14 -52.64
CA THR A 322 7.97 -0.57 -52.35
C THR A 322 6.74 0.33 -52.48
N ASN A 323 6.85 1.50 -53.15
CA ASN A 323 5.76 2.46 -53.37
C ASN A 323 5.00 2.90 -52.11
N MET A 324 5.63 2.81 -50.93
CA MET A 324 5.06 3.39 -49.72
C MET A 324 5.23 4.90 -49.76
N ARG A 325 4.12 5.64 -49.63
CA ARG A 325 4.13 7.11 -49.64
C ARG A 325 4.79 7.63 -48.36
N THR A 326 5.82 8.44 -48.52
CA THR A 326 6.49 9.16 -47.44
C THR A 326 6.19 10.65 -47.60
N ASP A 327 5.45 11.23 -46.66
CA ASP A 327 5.16 12.66 -46.61
C ASP A 327 6.09 13.32 -45.59
N VAL A 328 6.99 14.20 -46.05
CA VAL A 328 7.93 14.92 -45.18
C VAL A 328 7.60 16.40 -45.19
N THR A 329 7.36 16.98 -44.01
CA THR A 329 7.11 18.41 -43.82
C THR A 329 8.17 19.00 -42.90
N ILE A 330 8.81 20.09 -43.32
CA ILE A 330 9.78 20.83 -42.51
C ILE A 330 9.29 22.26 -42.38
N GLY A 331 9.35 22.79 -41.16
CA GLY A 331 8.95 24.15 -40.83
C GLY A 331 7.72 24.18 -39.93
N SER A 332 7.44 25.36 -39.39
CA SER A 332 6.28 25.62 -38.55
C SER A 332 5.00 25.55 -39.38
N ASN A 333 4.39 24.38 -39.48
CA ASN A 333 3.03 24.27 -39.98
C ASN A 333 2.08 24.50 -38.79
N THR A 334 1.87 25.77 -38.42
CA THR A 334 0.66 26.16 -37.69
C THR A 334 -0.52 25.95 -38.63
N GLN A 335 -1.17 24.79 -38.53
CA GLN A 335 -2.59 24.64 -38.85
C GLN A 335 -3.31 24.14 -37.61
#